data_AF-A0A382VL70-F1
#
_entry.id   AF-A0A382VL70-F1
#
_cell.length_a   1.000
_cell.length_b   1.000
_cell.length_c   1.000
_cell.angle_alpha   90.00
_cell.angle_beta   90.00
_cell.angle_gamma   90.00
#
_symmetry.space_group_name_H-M   'P 1'
#
loop_
_entity.id
_entity.type
_entity.pdbx_description
1 polymer ?
#
loop_
_entity_poly.entity_id
_entity_poly.type
_entity_poly.pdbx_seq_one_letter_code
_entity_poly.pdbx_strand_id
1 'polypeptide(L)'
;MDANELVKKIKCDVLYIDPPYNNRQYASNYHMWETVAVWDKQLLDRKTGLRPYKDQRSLYCFKAKCVKAFDDLIQNASCSHILFSYNTEGIIPNEQITRILSKKGKVTQYEKDYRRFKSNSKGKKPRESLKELLYLVEVS
;
A
#
# COMPACT_ATOMS: atom_id res chain seq x y z
N MET A 1 1.87 2.31 14.31
CA MET A 1 0.58 1.63 14.56
C MET A 1 0.15 0.96 13.27
N ASP A 2 -0.32 -0.29 13.32
CA ASP A 2 -0.74 -1.04 12.14
C ASP A 2 -2.15 -0.59 11.68
N ALA A 3 -2.33 -0.34 10.38
CA ALA A 3 -3.61 0.08 9.82
C ALA A 3 -4.70 -1.01 9.96
N ASN A 4 -4.33 -2.29 9.85
CA ASN A 4 -5.25 -3.42 10.05
C ASN A 4 -5.77 -3.50 11.48
N GLU A 5 -4.99 -3.02 12.46
CA GLU A 5 -5.41 -2.96 13.85
C GLU A 5 -6.18 -1.69 14.17
N LEU A 6 -5.86 -0.57 13.52
CA LEU A 6 -6.58 0.69 13.68
C LEU A 6 -8.01 0.58 13.15
N VAL A 7 -8.20 0.00 11.96
CA VAL A 7 -9.49 -0.02 11.28
C VAL A 7 -10.59 -0.72 12.10
N LYS A 8 -10.21 -1.67 12.96
CA LYS A 8 -11.09 -2.39 13.89
C LYS A 8 -11.64 -1.53 15.02
N LYS A 9 -11.03 -0.36 15.27
CA LYS A 9 -11.30 0.51 16.43
C LYS A 9 -11.96 1.83 16.05
N ILE A 10 -12.01 2.15 14.76
CA ILE A 10 -12.52 3.43 14.26
C ILE A 10 -13.78 3.21 13.42
N LYS A 11 -14.60 4.26 13.38
CA LYS A 11 -15.72 4.39 12.44
C LYS A 11 -15.54 5.70 11.70
N CYS A 12 -15.84 5.72 10.41
CA CYS A 12 -15.76 6.93 9.59
C CYS A 12 -16.74 6.84 8.42
N ASP A 13 -17.13 7.98 7.86
CA ASP A 13 -17.98 7.97 6.65
C ASP A 13 -17.18 7.57 5.41
N VAL A 14 -15.92 8.02 5.33
CA VAL A 14 -15.02 7.76 4.19
C VAL A 14 -13.69 7.20 4.71
N LEU A 15 -13.27 6.06 4.16
CA LEU A 15 -11.98 5.43 4.41
C LEU A 15 -11.11 5.52 3.14
N TYR A 16 -10.04 6.31 3.19
CA TYR A 16 -9.04 6.37 2.12
C TYR A 16 -7.86 5.45 2.42
N ILE A 17 -7.45 4.66 1.44
CA ILE A 17 -6.40 3.64 1.57
C ILE A 17 -5.46 3.74 0.36
N ASP A 18 -4.17 3.89 0.65
CA ASP A 18 -3.07 3.92 -0.34
C ASP A 18 -1.91 3.05 0.19
N PRO A 19 -1.95 1.71 -0.01
CA PRO A 19 -0.94 0.82 0.55
C PRO A 19 0.32 0.80 -0.34
N PRO A 20 1.46 0.32 0.18
CA PRO A 20 2.63 0.10 -0.66
C PRO A 20 2.32 -0.83 -1.82
N TYR A 21 2.63 -0.37 -3.03
CA TYR A 21 2.49 -1.12 -4.28
C TYR A 21 3.78 -1.88 -4.67
N ASN A 22 4.84 -1.83 -3.86
CA ASN A 22 6.11 -2.52 -4.17
C ASN A 22 6.75 -3.16 -2.94
N ASN A 23 7.73 -4.04 -3.18
CA ASN A 23 8.37 -4.84 -2.14
C ASN A 23 9.35 -4.05 -1.25
N ARG A 24 9.55 -2.75 -1.52
CA ARG A 24 10.48 -1.93 -0.74
C ARG A 24 9.84 -1.57 0.58
N GLN A 25 10.56 -1.85 1.66
CA GLN A 25 10.10 -1.55 3.01
C GLN A 25 10.33 -0.06 3.29
N TYR A 26 9.29 0.64 3.72
CA TYR A 26 9.38 2.07 4.06
C TYR A 26 10.43 2.33 5.14
N ALA A 27 10.48 1.51 6.19
CA ALA A 27 11.42 1.70 7.29
C ALA A 27 12.89 1.74 6.85
N SER A 28 13.29 0.95 5.84
CA SER A 28 14.64 1.05 5.28
C SER A 28 14.83 2.25 4.35
N ASN A 29 13.80 2.64 3.58
CA ASN A 29 13.90 3.78 2.66
C ASN A 29 13.95 5.14 3.38
N TYR A 30 13.27 5.25 4.53
CA TYR A 30 13.13 6.49 5.29
C TYR A 30 13.91 6.47 6.61
N HIS A 31 14.85 5.53 6.78
CA HIS A 31 15.59 5.33 8.04
C HIS A 31 16.29 6.60 8.57
N MET A 32 16.76 7.48 7.69
CA MET A 32 17.35 8.76 8.09
C MET A 32 16.32 9.67 8.77
N TRP A 33 15.16 9.86 8.12
CA TRP A 33 14.07 10.68 8.64
C TRP A 33 13.50 10.09 9.94
N GLU A 34 13.34 8.77 9.99
CA GLU A 34 12.94 8.04 11.19
C GLU A 34 13.93 8.29 12.35
N THR A 35 15.24 8.29 12.05
CA THR A 35 16.27 8.57 13.05
C THR A 35 16.19 9.98 13.60
N VAL A 36 15.91 10.96 12.73
CA VAL A 36 15.71 12.35 13.16
C VAL A 36 14.44 12.48 14.00
N ALA A 37 13.35 11.81 13.63
CA ALA A 37 12.08 11.87 14.33
C ALA A 37 12.14 11.22 15.73
N VAL A 38 12.81 10.07 15.86
CA VAL A 38 12.96 9.37 17.15
C VAL A 38 13.98 10.05 18.06
N TRP A 39 15.06 10.61 17.49
CA TRP A 39 16.10 11.39 18.18
C TRP A 39 16.74 10.74 19.43
N ASP A 40 16.72 9.42 19.52
CA ASP A 40 17.20 8.65 20.69
C ASP A 40 18.74 8.51 20.77
N LYS A 41 19.48 9.03 19.78
CA LYS A 41 20.96 8.94 19.67
C LYS A 41 21.51 7.51 19.76
N GLN A 42 20.73 6.49 19.38
CA GLN A 42 21.17 5.09 19.41
C GLN A 42 22.29 4.79 18.39
N LEU A 43 23.11 3.79 18.69
CA LEU A 43 24.14 3.29 17.78
C LEU A 43 23.48 2.53 16.63
N LEU A 44 23.62 3.08 15.42
CA LEU A 44 23.09 2.51 14.18
C LEU A 44 24.06 1.51 13.57
N ASP A 45 23.58 0.72 12.59
CA ASP A 45 24.46 -0.13 11.79
C ASP A 45 25.58 0.72 11.16
N ARG A 46 26.84 0.38 11.44
CA ARG A 46 27.99 1.20 11.06
C ARG A 46 28.23 1.28 9.55
N LYS A 47 27.63 0.38 8.75
CA LYS A 47 27.79 0.35 7.29
C LYS A 47 26.63 1.04 6.58
N THR A 48 25.42 0.82 7.07
CA THR A 48 24.17 1.21 6.38
C THR A 48 23.41 2.32 7.08
N GLY A 49 23.72 2.61 8.35
CA GLY A 49 22.98 3.59 9.16
C GLY A 49 21.55 3.14 9.50
N LEU A 50 21.19 1.89 9.22
CA LEU A 50 19.84 1.39 9.44
C LEU A 50 19.57 1.15 10.93
N ARG A 51 18.36 1.54 11.35
CA ARG A 51 17.77 1.13 12.63
C ARG A 51 17.29 -0.32 12.55
N PRO A 52 17.22 -1.07 13.65
CA PRO A 52 16.47 -2.32 13.70
C PRO A 52 15.00 -2.05 13.34
N TYR A 53 14.53 -2.59 12.21
CA TYR A 53 13.19 -2.32 11.67
C TYR A 53 12.37 -3.59 11.38
N LYS A 54 12.81 -4.76 11.87
CA LYS A 54 12.16 -6.05 11.58
C LYS A 54 10.67 -6.03 11.89
N ASP A 55 10.28 -5.38 12.99
CA ASP A 55 8.89 -5.30 13.45
C ASP A 55 8.09 -4.17 12.77
N GLN A 56 8.77 -3.29 12.01
CA GLN A 56 8.14 -2.20 11.26
C GLN A 56 7.86 -2.59 9.80
N ARG A 57 8.04 -3.86 9.43
CA ARG A 57 7.85 -4.33 8.07
C ARG A 57 6.35 -4.44 7.76
N SER A 58 5.93 -3.80 6.68
CA SER A 58 4.54 -3.87 6.24
C SER A 58 4.24 -5.20 5.55
N LEU A 59 3.13 -5.84 5.91
CA LEU A 59 2.62 -7.05 5.26
C LEU A 59 2.30 -6.81 3.77
N TYR A 60 1.94 -5.58 3.40
CA TYR A 60 1.63 -5.17 2.04
C TYR A 60 2.86 -5.20 1.12
N CYS A 61 4.08 -5.10 1.67
CA CYS A 61 5.31 -5.23 0.91
C CYS A 61 5.72 -6.70 0.63
N PHE A 62 4.91 -7.68 1.04
CA PHE A 62 5.18 -9.10 0.80
C PHE A 62 4.11 -9.72 -0.10
N LYS A 63 4.50 -10.18 -1.30
CA LYS A 63 3.59 -10.83 -2.27
C LYS A 63 2.74 -11.95 -1.68
N ALA A 64 3.32 -12.79 -0.82
CA ALA A 64 2.62 -13.90 -0.18
C ALA A 64 1.60 -13.47 0.90
N LYS A 65 1.67 -12.23 1.41
CA LYS A 65 0.88 -11.77 2.56
C LYS A 65 -0.06 -10.60 2.23
N CYS A 66 0.29 -9.77 1.25
CA CYS A 66 -0.42 -8.54 0.92
C CYS A 66 -1.91 -8.72 0.61
N VAL A 67 -2.28 -9.76 -0.16
CA VAL A 67 -3.68 -10.05 -0.50
C VAL A 67 -4.49 -10.37 0.76
N LYS A 68 -3.94 -11.16 1.68
CA LYS A 68 -4.61 -11.52 2.94
C LYS A 68 -4.74 -10.32 3.87
N ALA A 69 -3.69 -9.50 3.97
CA ALA A 69 -3.71 -8.28 4.77
C ALA A 69 -4.75 -7.28 4.22
N PHE A 70 -4.85 -7.14 2.90
CA PHE A 70 -5.85 -6.30 2.26
C PHE A 70 -7.28 -6.79 2.52
N ASP A 71 -7.55 -8.09 2.38
CA ASP A 71 -8.88 -8.67 2.68
C ASP A 71 -9.26 -8.40 4.14
N ASP A 72 -8.36 -8.66 5.09
CA ASP A 72 -8.59 -8.40 6.51
C ASP A 72 -8.91 -6.92 6.79
N LEU A 73 -8.19 -5.98 6.17
CA LEU A 73 -8.43 -4.55 6.34
C LEU A 73 -9.83 -4.15 5.84
N ILE A 74 -10.21 -4.59 4.64
CA ILE A 74 -11.50 -4.25 4.02
C ILE A 74 -12.67 -4.87 4.78
N GLN A 75 -12.56 -6.12 5.22
CA GLN A 75 -13.63 -6.78 5.97
C GLN A 75 -13.89 -6.10 7.31
N ASN A 76 -12.83 -5.72 8.03
CA ASN A 76 -12.94 -5.08 9.34
C ASN A 76 -13.27 -3.58 9.29
N ALA A 77 -13.26 -2.95 8.11
CA ALA A 77 -13.57 -1.53 7.98
C ALA A 77 -15.04 -1.23 8.33
N SER A 78 -15.26 -0.30 9.25
CA SER A 78 -16.59 0.24 9.56
C SER A 78 -16.73 1.63 8.97
N CYS A 79 -17.25 1.69 7.74
CA CYS A 79 -17.42 2.93 6.99
C CYS A 79 -18.52 2.86 5.94
N SER A 80 -18.95 4.02 5.44
CA SER A 80 -19.96 4.11 4.36
C SER A 80 -19.33 4.07 2.97
N HIS A 81 -18.13 4.62 2.81
CA HIS A 81 -17.41 4.64 1.53
C HIS A 81 -15.94 4.27 1.71
N ILE A 82 -15.41 3.53 0.73
CA ILE A 82 -13.98 3.24 0.64
C ILE A 82 -13.42 3.85 -0.64
N LEU A 83 -12.35 4.61 -0.53
CA LEU A 83 -11.53 5.06 -1.64
C LEU A 83 -10.19 4.33 -1.59
N PHE A 84 -9.93 3.49 -2.57
CA PHE A 84 -8.71 2.70 -2.66
C PHE A 84 -7.88 3.16 -3.86
N SER A 85 -6.67 3.65 -3.60
CA SER A 85 -5.70 4.08 -4.61
C SER A 85 -4.67 2.98 -4.84
N TYR A 86 -4.38 2.68 -6.10
CA TYR A 86 -3.37 1.69 -6.47
C TYR A 86 -2.86 1.89 -7.90
N ASN A 87 -1.90 1.09 -8.35
CA ASN A 87 -1.46 1.11 -9.75
C ASN A 87 -1.33 -0.29 -10.35
N THR A 88 -1.29 -0.37 -11.68
CA THR A 88 -1.24 -1.63 -12.43
C THR A 88 0.04 -2.44 -12.24
N GLU A 89 1.12 -1.84 -11.72
CA GLU A 89 2.39 -2.52 -11.43
C GLU A 89 2.50 -2.98 -9.97
N GLY A 90 1.43 -2.83 -9.20
CA GLY A 90 1.40 -3.18 -7.80
C GLY A 90 1.48 -4.69 -7.53
N ILE A 91 1.84 -5.06 -6.29
CA ILE A 91 1.95 -6.45 -5.84
C ILE A 91 0.59 -7.20 -5.86
N ILE A 92 -0.49 -6.57 -5.38
CA ILE A 92 -1.84 -7.12 -5.39
C ILE A 92 -2.44 -7.01 -6.82
N PRO A 93 -2.84 -8.12 -7.45
CA PRO A 93 -3.47 -8.07 -8.78
C PRO A 93 -4.82 -7.33 -8.76
N ASN A 94 -5.16 -6.61 -9.84
CA ASN A 94 -6.43 -5.90 -9.99
C ASN A 94 -7.65 -6.83 -9.72
N GLU A 95 -7.64 -8.03 -10.30
CA GLU A 95 -8.70 -9.03 -10.08
C GLU A 95 -8.91 -9.36 -8.61
N GLN A 96 -7.83 -9.42 -7.82
CA GLN A 96 -7.90 -9.67 -6.38
C GLN A 96 -8.44 -8.45 -5.62
N ILE A 97 -8.04 -7.24 -6.03
CA ILE A 97 -8.53 -5.98 -5.46
C ILE A 97 -10.05 -5.89 -5.64
N THR A 98 -10.51 -6.00 -6.89
CA THR A 98 -11.93 -5.96 -7.25
C THR A 98 -12.71 -7.04 -6.52
N ARG A 99 -12.19 -8.30 -6.49
CA ARG A 99 -12.84 -9.39 -5.76
C ARG A 99 -13.02 -9.08 -4.27
N ILE A 100 -12.01 -8.51 -3.61
CA ILE A 100 -12.05 -8.22 -2.18
C ILE A 100 -12.99 -7.05 -1.88
N LEU A 101 -12.89 -5.95 -2.65
CA LEU A 101 -13.72 -4.76 -2.48
C LEU A 101 -15.21 -5.07 -2.74
N SER A 102 -15.53 -5.90 -3.74
CA SER A 102 -16.91 -6.29 -4.06
C SER A 102 -17.59 -7.11 -2.97
N LYS A 103 -16.84 -7.71 -2.03
CA LYS A 103 -17.46 -8.36 -0.85
C LYS A 103 -18.05 -7.34 0.13
N LYS A 104 -17.58 -6.09 0.10
CA LYS A 104 -17.94 -5.04 1.06
C LYS A 104 -19.06 -4.14 0.56
N GLY A 105 -19.22 -4.02 -0.76
CA GLY A 105 -20.23 -3.17 -1.36
C GLY A 105 -20.04 -3.03 -2.87
N LYS A 106 -20.75 -2.06 -3.46
CA LYS A 106 -20.72 -1.81 -4.89
C LYS A 106 -19.43 -1.08 -5.28
N VAL A 107 -18.67 -1.66 -6.21
CA VAL A 107 -17.37 -1.13 -6.65
C VAL A 107 -17.50 -0.38 -7.98
N THR A 108 -16.94 0.81 -8.04
CA THR A 108 -16.70 1.58 -9.26
C THR A 108 -15.20 1.81 -9.42
N GLN A 109 -14.63 1.41 -10.56
CA GLN A 109 -13.19 1.58 -10.84
C GLN A 109 -12.98 2.71 -11.86
N TYR A 110 -12.02 3.57 -11.56
CA TYR A 110 -11.50 4.61 -12.44
C TYR A 110 -10.05 4.32 -12.78
N GLU A 111 -9.63 4.64 -14.00
CA GLU A 111 -8.25 4.49 -14.45
C GLU A 111 -7.72 5.82 -15.00
N LYS A 112 -6.43 6.07 -14.79
CA LYS A 112 -5.72 7.21 -15.38
C LYS A 112 -4.37 6.75 -15.90
N ASP A 113 -4.09 7.00 -17.17
CA ASP A 113 -2.77 6.73 -17.74
C ASP A 113 -1.70 7.57 -17.03
N TYR A 114 -0.60 6.93 -16.66
CA TYR A 114 0.52 7.56 -15.96
C TYR A 114 1.84 7.35 -16.71
N ARG A 115 2.64 8.42 -16.76
CA ARG A 115 3.93 8.37 -17.44
C ARG A 115 4.97 7.68 -16.57
N ARG A 116 5.42 6.51 -17.02
CA ARG A 116 6.49 5.75 -16.35
C ARG A 116 7.77 6.57 -16.22
N PHE A 117 8.36 6.60 -15.03
CA PHE A 117 9.69 7.19 -14.80
C PHE A 117 10.75 6.41 -15.60
N LYS A 118 11.49 7.09 -16.47
CA LYS A 118 12.54 6.48 -17.32
C LYS A 118 13.91 6.85 -16.77
N SER A 119 14.55 5.93 -16.04
CA SER A 119 15.94 6.14 -15.54
C SER A 119 17.02 5.60 -16.50
N ASN A 120 16.71 4.63 -17.37
CA ASN A 120 17.62 4.17 -18.42
C ASN A 120 16.87 3.30 -19.44
N SER A 121 16.42 3.88 -20.55
CA SER A 121 15.64 3.18 -21.58
C SER A 121 16.53 2.63 -22.69
N LYS A 122 17.28 1.55 -22.40
CA LYS A 122 17.85 0.69 -23.44
C LYS A 122 17.01 -0.60 -23.55
N GLY A 123 16.19 -0.68 -24.60
CA GLY A 123 15.87 -1.93 -25.28
C GLY A 123 14.89 -2.92 -24.63
N LYS A 124 13.80 -2.51 -23.97
CA LYS A 124 12.72 -3.46 -23.63
C LYS A 124 11.41 -3.07 -24.30
N LYS A 125 10.70 -4.09 -24.83
CA LYS A 125 9.37 -4.02 -25.47
C LYS A 125 8.43 -3.06 -24.71
N PRO A 126 7.50 -2.38 -25.39
CA PRO A 126 6.49 -1.59 -24.68
C PRO A 126 5.72 -2.54 -23.75
N ARG A 127 5.94 -2.39 -22.44
CA ARG A 127 5.02 -2.92 -21.43
C ARG A 127 3.73 -2.13 -21.54
N GLU A 128 2.61 -2.72 -21.11
CA GLU A 128 1.35 -1.99 -20.93
C GLU A 128 1.61 -0.68 -20.17
N SER A 129 0.84 0.37 -20.50
CA SER A 129 0.96 1.65 -19.82
C SER A 129 0.75 1.46 -18.33
N LEU A 130 1.63 2.08 -17.53
CA LEU A 130 1.39 2.21 -16.09
C LEU A 130 0.13 3.07 -15.94
N LYS A 131 -0.86 2.55 -15.22
CA LYS A 131 -2.08 3.28 -14.91
C LYS A 131 -2.22 3.39 -13.41
N GLU A 132 -2.67 4.56 -12.96
CA GLU A 132 -3.23 4.73 -11.63
C GLU A 132 -4.67 4.24 -11.66
N LEU A 133 -5.04 3.50 -10.62
CA LEU A 133 -6.34 2.90 -10.42
C LEU A 133 -6.94 3.51 -9.15
N LEU A 134 -8.17 4.00 -9.25
CA LEU A 134 -8.93 4.47 -8.10
C LEU A 134 -10.23 3.67 -8.02
N TYR A 135 -10.48 3.07 -6.88
CA TYR A 135 -11.72 2.33 -6.63
C TYR A 135 -12.55 3.10 -5.61
N LEU A 136 -13.81 3.33 -5.95
CA LEU A 136 -14.84 3.79 -5.04
C LEU A 136 -15.72 2.60 -4.66
N VAL A 137 -15.89 2.36 -3.37
CA VAL A 137 -16.83 1.37 -2.85
C VAL A 137 -17.92 2.08 -2.08
N GLU A 138 -19.17 1.88 -2.49
CA GLU A 138 -20.37 2.24 -1.73
C GLU A 138 -20.72 1.02 -0.85
N VAL A 139 -20.46 1.10 0.46
CA VAL A 139 -20.60 -0.02 1.41
C VAL A 139 -22.08 -0.28 1.70
N SER A 140 -22.47 -1.56 1.64
CA SER A 140 -23.85 -2.05 1.88
C SER A 140 -24.02 -2.67 3.26
#